data_AF-A0A4V0XUM6-F1
#
_entry.id   AF-A0A4V0XUM6-F1
#
_cell.length_a   1.000
_cell.length_b   1.000
_cell.length_c   1.000
_cell.angle_alpha   90.00
_cell.angle_beta   90.00
_cell.angle_gamma   90.00
#
_symmetry.space_group_name_H-M   'P 1'
#
loop_
_entity.id
_entity.type
_entity.pdbx_description
1 polymer ?
#
loop_
_entity_poly.entity_id
_entity_poly.type
_entity_poly.pdbx_seq_one_letter_code
_entity_poly.pdbx_strand_id
1 'polypeptide(L)'
;MSILKPYRFYRRESIERRANEILRRMQATPNFAPEWPFEASLVADFLDLGVVWDCIVPDEQGAIAARILPTERLIEINEEIQEKPKGFIESTIAHEIGHWILHIDHDQLESGAL
;
A
#
# COMPACT_ATOMS: atom_id res chain seq x y z
N MET A 1 0.68 2.26 22.29
CA MET A 1 2.04 2.09 21.67
C MET A 1 1.96 2.64 20.24
N SER A 2 3.05 2.79 19.49
CA SER A 2 2.96 3.34 18.12
C SER A 2 2.67 2.24 17.10
N ILE A 3 1.65 2.43 16.25
CA ILE A 3 1.38 1.56 15.09
C ILE A 3 2.40 1.74 13.95
N LEU A 4 3.22 2.79 14.03
CA LEU A 4 4.33 3.03 13.11
C LEU A 4 5.60 2.45 13.69
N LYS A 5 6.31 1.65 12.88
CA LYS A 5 7.65 1.18 13.18
C LYS A 5 8.60 2.38 13.35
N PRO A 6 9.61 2.27 14.24
CA PRO A 6 10.68 3.25 14.30
C PRO A 6 11.34 3.44 12.93
N TYR A 7 11.79 4.67 12.67
CA TYR A 7 12.44 5.00 11.40
C TYR A 7 13.59 4.04 11.10
N ARG A 8 13.59 3.50 9.88
CA ARG A 8 14.64 2.62 9.39
C ARG A 8 14.91 2.91 7.93
N PHE A 9 16.19 3.02 7.59
CA PHE A 9 16.62 3.06 6.20
C PHE A 9 16.54 1.67 5.57
N TYR A 10 15.83 1.55 4.45
CA TYR A 10 15.75 0.34 3.65
C TYR A 10 16.57 0.49 2.38
N ARG A 11 17.53 -0.43 2.16
CA ARG A 11 18.27 -0.48 0.90
C ARG A 11 17.35 -0.96 -0.22
N ARG A 12 17.60 -0.48 -1.44
CA ARG A 12 16.82 -0.82 -2.63
C ARG A 12 16.66 -2.33 -2.82
N GLU A 13 17.74 -3.09 -2.69
CA GLU A 13 17.74 -4.55 -2.87
C GLU A 13 16.85 -5.24 -1.82
N SER A 14 16.77 -4.67 -0.61
CA SER A 14 15.89 -5.18 0.44
C SER A 14 14.42 -4.93 0.14
N ILE A 15 14.10 -3.78 -0.45
CA ILE A 15 12.74 -3.44 -0.89
C ILE A 15 12.34 -4.34 -2.06
N GLU A 16 13.19 -4.47 -3.08
CA GLU A 16 12.95 -5.34 -4.23
C GLU A 16 12.78 -6.81 -3.82
N ARG A 17 13.58 -7.31 -2.87
CA ARG A 17 13.42 -8.67 -2.34
C ARG A 17 12.06 -8.86 -1.67
N ARG A 18 11.59 -7.89 -0.86
CA ARG A 18 10.28 -7.94 -0.20
C ARG A 18 9.14 -7.91 -1.21
N ALA A 19 9.22 -7.04 -2.23
CA ALA A 19 8.24 -7.00 -3.30
C ALA A 19 8.15 -8.34 -4.04
N ASN A 20 9.29 -8.93 -4.40
CA ASN A 20 9.34 -10.25 -5.05
C ASN A 20 8.81 -11.38 -4.15
N GLU A 21 9.02 -11.30 -2.85
CA GLU A 21 8.49 -12.27 -1.89
C GLU A 21 6.96 -12.24 -1.87
N ILE A 22 6.35 -11.05 -1.91
CA ILE A 22 4.89 -10.89 -2.02
C ILE A 22 4.39 -11.50 -3.33
N LEU A 23 5.01 -11.18 -4.46
CA LEU A 23 4.61 -11.73 -5.77
C LEU A 23 4.72 -13.26 -5.81
N ARG A 24 5.75 -13.85 -5.20
CA ARG A 24 5.89 -15.31 -5.07
C ARG A 24 4.78 -15.92 -4.22
N ARG A 25 4.39 -15.26 -3.13
CA ARG A 25 3.28 -15.73 -2.28
C ARG A 25 1.95 -15.63 -3.01
N MET A 26 1.72 -14.54 -3.75
CA MET A 26 0.55 -14.37 -4.62
C MET A 26 0.49 -15.49 -5.67
N GLN A 27 1.59 -15.77 -6.36
CA GLN A 27 1.67 -16.85 -7.36
C GLN A 27 1.28 -18.23 -6.80
N ALA A 28 1.59 -18.50 -5.53
CA ALA A 28 1.26 -19.75 -4.87
C ALA A 28 -0.16 -19.78 -4.27
N THR A 29 -0.88 -18.67 -4.27
CA THR A 29 -2.20 -18.54 -3.65
C THR A 29 -3.30 -18.61 -4.71
N PRO A 30 -4.26 -19.55 -4.62
CA PRO A 30 -5.39 -19.61 -5.54
C PRO A 30 -6.14 -18.28 -5.61
N ASN A 31 -6.59 -17.89 -6.80
CA ASN A 31 -7.29 -16.63 -7.11
C ASN A 31 -6.45 -15.34 -7.02
N PHE A 32 -5.21 -15.42 -6.55
CA PHE A 32 -4.29 -14.27 -6.47
C PHE A 32 -3.04 -14.41 -7.34
N ALA A 33 -2.91 -15.52 -8.07
CA ALA A 33 -1.80 -15.71 -9.00
C ALA A 33 -1.83 -14.62 -10.08
N PRO A 34 -0.82 -13.73 -10.15
CA PRO A 34 -0.84 -12.61 -11.07
C PRO A 34 -0.56 -13.06 -12.51
N GLU A 35 -1.39 -12.61 -13.45
CA GLU A 35 -1.14 -12.73 -14.90
C GLU A 35 -0.69 -11.38 -15.43
N TRP A 36 0.54 -11.29 -15.95
CA TRP A 36 1.08 -10.00 -16.39
C TRP A 36 0.48 -9.54 -17.74
N PRO A 37 0.10 -8.26 -17.88
CA PRO A 37 0.01 -7.24 -16.83
C PRO A 37 -1.24 -7.44 -15.95
N PHE A 38 -1.11 -7.19 -14.65
CA PHE A 38 -2.23 -7.25 -13.71
C PHE A 38 -2.43 -5.91 -12.96
N GLU A 39 -3.61 -5.73 -12.39
CA GLU A 39 -4.00 -4.54 -11.64
C GLU A 39 -3.30 -4.45 -10.27
N ALA A 40 -2.71 -3.30 -9.95
CA ALA A 40 -1.97 -3.13 -8.69
C ALA A 40 -2.83 -3.37 -7.43
N SER A 41 -4.14 -3.11 -7.51
CA SER A 41 -5.09 -3.39 -6.43
C SER A 41 -5.17 -4.86 -6.04
N LEU A 42 -4.84 -5.80 -6.95
CA LEU A 42 -4.80 -7.23 -6.62
C LEU A 42 -3.78 -7.55 -5.52
N VAL A 43 -2.68 -6.78 -5.44
CA VAL A 43 -1.69 -6.91 -4.35
C VAL A 43 -2.27 -6.40 -3.04
N ALA A 44 -3.04 -5.31 -3.07
CA ALA A 44 -3.73 -4.80 -1.89
C ALA A 44 -4.77 -5.82 -1.39
N ASP A 45 -5.60 -6.37 -2.29
CA ASP A 45 -6.58 -7.42 -1.95
C ASP A 45 -5.89 -8.65 -1.34
N PHE A 46 -4.77 -9.10 -1.91
CA PHE A 46 -3.98 -10.21 -1.35
C PHE A 46 -3.45 -9.94 0.06
N LEU A 47 -3.16 -8.67 0.37
CA LEU A 47 -2.70 -8.21 1.67
C LEU A 47 -3.84 -7.86 2.63
N ASP A 48 -5.09 -8.16 2.26
CA ASP A 48 -6.29 -7.81 3.02
C ASP A 48 -6.41 -6.29 3.25
N LEU A 49 -6.08 -5.51 2.20
CA LEU A 49 -6.24 -4.06 2.15
C LEU A 49 -7.31 -3.69 1.13
N GLY A 50 -8.28 -2.89 1.57
CA GLY A 50 -9.21 -2.23 0.65
C GLY A 50 -8.53 -1.09 -0.11
N VAL A 51 -8.97 -0.85 -1.35
CA VAL A 51 -8.58 0.32 -2.13
C VAL A 51 -9.84 1.04 -2.58
N VAL A 52 -9.97 2.31 -2.23
CA VAL A 52 -11.13 3.14 -2.58
C VAL A 52 -10.71 4.48 -3.15
N TRP A 53 -11.61 5.11 -3.88
CA TRP A 53 -11.50 6.50 -4.28
C TRP A 53 -12.17 7.37 -3.22
N ASP A 54 -11.52 8.45 -2.82
CA ASP A 54 -12.09 9.42 -1.88
C ASP A 54 -11.58 10.84 -2.18
N CYS A 55 -12.26 11.84 -1.61
CA CYS A 55 -11.86 13.23 -1.67
C CYS A 55 -10.86 13.53 -0.54
N ILE A 56 -9.58 13.66 -0.90
CA ILE A 56 -8.52 13.99 0.05
C ILE A 56 -8.17 15.47 -0.09
N VAL A 57 -8.56 16.26 0.92
CA VAL A 57 -8.27 17.70 0.95
C VAL A 57 -6.76 17.92 1.10
N PRO A 58 -6.16 18.86 0.34
CA PRO A 58 -4.76 19.26 0.52
C PRO A 58 -4.46 19.72 1.95
N ASP A 59 -3.23 19.48 2.39
CA ASP A 59 -2.73 19.98 3.67
C ASP A 59 -1.75 21.16 3.47
N GLU A 60 -1.08 21.58 4.55
CA GLU A 60 -0.08 22.67 4.51
C GLU A 60 1.14 22.36 3.61
N GLN A 61 1.37 21.08 3.27
CA GLN A 61 2.45 20.62 2.41
C GLN A 61 1.99 20.45 0.94
N GLY A 62 0.67 20.48 0.69
CA GLY A 62 0.08 20.54 -0.64
C GLY A 62 -0.91 19.42 -0.92
N ALA A 63 -1.06 19.08 -2.20
CA ALA A 63 -2.00 18.06 -2.65
C ALA A 63 -1.54 16.66 -2.25
N ILE A 64 -2.48 15.85 -1.75
CA ILE A 64 -2.24 14.47 -1.32
C ILE A 64 -2.80 13.52 -2.37
N ALA A 65 -1.95 12.66 -2.94
CA ALA A 65 -2.38 11.73 -3.99
C ALA A 65 -3.09 10.49 -3.46
N ALA A 66 -2.70 10.01 -2.28
CA ALA A 66 -3.31 8.90 -1.57
C ALA A 66 -2.90 8.95 -0.09
N ARG A 67 -3.60 8.19 0.75
CA ARG A 67 -3.18 7.90 2.13
C ARG A 67 -3.55 6.48 2.50
N ILE A 68 -2.71 5.86 3.33
CA ILE A 68 -3.05 4.61 4.01
C ILE A 68 -3.67 4.89 5.38
N LEU A 69 -4.74 4.15 5.68
CA LEU A 69 -5.44 4.13 6.96
C LEU A 69 -5.26 2.73 7.58
N PRO A 70 -4.20 2.53 8.39
CA PRO A 70 -3.80 1.19 8.80
C PRO A 70 -4.84 0.48 9.68
N THR A 71 -5.52 1.24 10.54
CA THR A 71 -6.58 0.75 11.44
C THR A 71 -7.81 0.26 10.69
N GLU A 72 -8.13 0.88 9.57
CA GLU A 72 -9.22 0.45 8.69
C GLU A 72 -8.79 -0.56 7.62
N ARG A 73 -7.49 -0.88 7.53
CA ARG A 73 -6.91 -1.68 6.45
C ARG A 73 -7.30 -1.15 5.07
N LEU A 74 -7.20 0.17 4.90
CA LEU A 74 -7.71 0.87 3.73
C LEU A 74 -6.64 1.77 3.11
N ILE A 75 -6.59 1.79 1.78
CA ILE A 75 -5.88 2.78 0.99
C ILE A 75 -6.92 3.65 0.30
N GLU A 76 -6.84 4.96 0.53
CA GLU A 76 -7.67 5.93 -0.16
C GLU A 76 -6.83 6.62 -1.24
N ILE A 77 -7.35 6.61 -2.46
CA ILE A 77 -6.76 7.29 -3.61
C ILE A 77 -7.56 8.56 -3.86
N ASN A 78 -6.87 9.70 -4.00
CA ASN A 78 -7.54 10.96 -4.23
C ASN A 78 -8.23 10.99 -5.61
N GLU A 79 -9.51 11.30 -5.65
CA GLU A 79 -10.27 11.46 -6.90
C GLU A 79 -9.65 12.51 -7.85
N GLU A 80 -8.96 13.52 -7.32
CA GLU A 80 -8.29 14.55 -8.12
C GLU A 80 -7.14 14.02 -9.00
N ILE A 81 -6.67 12.78 -8.79
CA ILE A 81 -5.61 12.18 -9.59
C ILE A 81 -6.11 11.26 -10.72
N GLN A 82 -7.41 11.16 -10.96
CA GLN A 82 -7.99 10.31 -12.00
C GLN A 82 -7.48 10.64 -13.42
N GLU A 83 -7.23 11.92 -13.70
CA GLU A 83 -6.74 12.39 -15.01
C GLU A 83 -5.21 12.30 -15.16
N LYS A 84 -4.49 11.72 -14.19
CA LYS A 84 -3.04 11.59 -14.27
C LYS A 84 -2.63 10.55 -15.33
N PRO A 85 -1.38 10.63 -15.84
CA PRO A 85 -0.89 9.69 -16.83
C PRO A 85 -0.99 8.24 -16.36
N LYS A 86 -1.17 7.32 -17.32
CA LYS A 86 -1.12 5.88 -17.08
C LYS A 86 0.15 5.49 -16.30
N GLY A 87 0.03 4.62 -15.30
CA GLY A 87 1.11 4.24 -14.42
C GLY A 87 1.20 5.06 -13.14
N PHE A 88 0.58 6.26 -13.09
CA PHE A 88 0.61 7.09 -11.89
C PHE A 88 -0.18 6.45 -10.75
N ILE A 89 -1.42 6.02 -11.03
CA ILE A 89 -2.30 5.37 -10.05
C ILE A 89 -1.66 4.07 -9.55
N GLU A 90 -1.11 3.27 -10.47
CA GLU A 90 -0.44 2.01 -10.16
C GLU A 90 0.79 2.23 -9.27
N SER A 91 1.58 3.27 -9.56
CA SER A 91 2.72 3.67 -8.71
C SER A 91 2.26 4.18 -7.34
N THR A 92 1.15 4.90 -7.26
CA THR A 92 0.59 5.40 -6.00
C THR A 92 0.12 4.24 -5.13
N ILE A 93 -0.63 3.29 -5.67
CA ILE A 93 -1.04 2.08 -4.93
C ILE A 93 0.19 1.31 -4.45
N ALA A 94 1.19 1.11 -5.32
CA ALA A 94 2.43 0.43 -4.94
C ALA A 94 3.21 1.18 -3.84
N HIS A 95 3.15 2.51 -3.81
CA HIS A 95 3.75 3.34 -2.76
C HIS A 95 3.10 3.09 -1.41
N GLU A 96 1.76 3.12 -1.34
CA GLU A 96 1.01 2.88 -0.11
C GLU A 96 1.16 1.43 0.40
N ILE A 97 1.21 0.44 -0.51
CA ILE A 97 1.58 -0.94 -0.16
C ILE A 97 3.00 -0.99 0.42
N GLY A 98 3.92 -0.19 -0.11
CA GLY A 98 5.25 0.02 0.47
C GLY A 98 5.18 0.50 1.91
N HIS A 99 4.34 1.50 2.21
CA HIS A 99 4.10 1.97 3.58
C HIS A 99 3.56 0.87 4.49
N TRP A 100 2.54 0.14 4.05
CA TRP A 100 1.97 -0.99 4.78
C TRP A 100 3.03 -2.03 5.18
N ILE A 101 3.85 -2.46 4.23
CA ILE A 101 4.81 -3.55 4.44
C ILE A 101 6.03 -3.08 5.26
N LEU A 102 6.53 -1.87 4.99
CA LEU A 102 7.81 -1.42 5.52
C LEU A 102 7.68 -0.62 6.82
N HIS A 103 6.58 0.08 7.02
CA HIS A 103 6.45 1.12 8.06
C HIS A 103 5.35 0.84 9.08
N ILE A 104 4.33 0.03 8.77
CA ILE A 104 3.31 -0.37 9.76
C ILE A 104 3.80 -1.52 10.62
N ASP A 105 3.60 -1.41 11.94
CA ASP A 105 3.83 -2.46 12.92
C ASP A 105 2.55 -3.29 13.08
N HIS A 106 2.51 -4.43 12.39
CA HIS A 106 1.36 -5.32 12.35
C HIS A 106 1.07 -5.99 13.69
N ASP A 107 2.10 -6.25 14.51
CA ASP A 107 1.92 -6.84 15.83
C ASP A 107 1.18 -5.86 16.75
N GLN A 108 1.55 -4.58 16.68
CA GLN A 108 0.86 -3.51 17.40
C GLN A 108 -0.55 -3.28 16.87
N LEU A 109 -0.72 -3.26 15.55
CA LEU A 109 -2.02 -3.09 14.90
C LEU A 109 -3.03 -4.17 15.30
N GLU A 110 -2.61 -5.44 15.31
CA GLU A 110 -3.47 -6.58 15.65
C GLU A 110 -3.78 -6.68 17.15
N SER A 111 -2.89 -6.17 18.01
CA SER A 111 -3.10 -6.18 19.46
C SER A 111 -4.19 -5.20 19.95
N GLY A 112 -4.65 -4.28 19.10
CA GLY A 112 -5.64 -3.27 19.46
C GLY A 112 -5.18 -2.27 20.54
N ALA A 113 -3.88 -2.26 20.88
CA ALA A 113 -3.30 -1.42 21.93
C ALA A 113 -3.00 0.00 21.41
N LEU A 114 -4.07 0.75 21.12
CA LEU A 114 -4.02 2.20 20.89
C LEU A 114 -3.82 2.93 22.23
#